data_AF-A0A4P8IFE0-F1
#
_entry.id   AF-A0A4P8IFE0-F1
#
_cell.length_a   1.000
_cell.length_b   1.000
_cell.length_c   1.000
_cell.angle_alpha   90.00
_cell.angle_beta   90.00
_cell.angle_gamma   90.00
#
_symmetry.space_group_name_H-M   'P 1'
#
loop_
_entity.id
_entity.type
_entity.pdbx_description
1 polymer ?
#
loop_
_entity_poly.entity_id
_entity_poly.type
_entity_poly.pdbx_seq_one_letter_code
_entity_poly.pdbx_strand_id
1 'polypeptide(L)'
;MQMKKDGHIKFYTKREWEEIGEAAGLHYIDGFETSIRFPKKRETAWGFEDILNRFDHDVIAGYNLKITDDEIWVTERVNNFLFQKPRTEEGR
;
A
#
# COMPACT_ATOMS: atom_id res chain seq x y z
N MET A 1 -9.24 -18.16 20.09
CA MET A 1 -8.24 -17.44 19.28
C MET A 1 -8.66 -15.97 19.24
N GLN A 2 -8.04 -15.11 20.05
CA GLN A 2 -8.35 -13.67 20.01
C GLN A 2 -7.81 -13.11 18.70
N MET A 3 -8.69 -12.68 17.80
CA MET A 3 -8.29 -11.82 16.68
C MET A 3 -7.69 -10.56 17.29
N LYS A 4 -6.40 -10.30 17.03
CA LYS A 4 -5.79 -9.01 17.39
C LYS A 4 -6.63 -7.92 16.74
N LYS A 5 -6.87 -6.81 17.45
CA LYS A 5 -7.52 -5.63 16.87
C LYS A 5 -6.82 -5.34 15.56
N ASP A 6 -7.58 -5.44 14.47
CA ASP A 6 -7.10 -5.18 13.13
C ASP A 6 -6.39 -3.83 13.19
N GLY A 7 -5.06 -3.84 13.05
CA GLY A 7 -4.31 -2.62 12.91
C GLY A 7 -4.83 -2.06 11.61
N HIS A 8 -5.70 -1.05 11.67
CA HIS A 8 -6.28 -0.43 10.49
C HIS A 8 -5.11 0.23 9.75
N ILE A 9 -4.47 -0.53 8.87
CA ILE A 9 -3.41 -0.04 8.00
C ILE A 9 -4.14 0.80 6.96
N LYS A 10 -4.13 2.11 7.16
CA LYS A 10 -4.58 3.05 6.14
C LYS A 10 -3.51 3.09 5.06
N PHE A 11 -3.89 2.77 3.83
CA PHE A 11 -3.09 3.07 2.66
C PHE A 11 -3.31 4.53 2.29
N TYR A 12 -2.22 5.27 2.15
CA TYR A 12 -2.24 6.67 1.75
C TYR A 12 -1.82 6.79 0.29
N THR A 13 -2.54 7.62 -0.43
CA THR A 13 -2.17 8.05 -1.78
C THR A 13 -0.88 8.87 -1.75
N LYS A 14 -0.24 9.04 -2.91
CA LYS A 14 0.93 9.91 -3.04
C LYS A 14 0.67 11.32 -2.52
N ARG A 15 -0.46 11.90 -2.91
CA ARG A 15 -0.85 13.25 -2.50
C ARG A 15 -1.00 13.36 -0.98
N GLU A 16 -1.65 12.38 -0.34
CA GLU A 16 -1.77 12.38 1.12
C GLU A 16 -0.41 12.30 1.81
N TRP A 17 0.55 11.55 1.27
CA TRP A 17 1.91 11.53 1.82
C TRP A 17 2.65 12.86 1.65
N GLU A 18 2.48 13.53 0.51
CA GLU A 18 3.03 14.88 0.29
C GLU A 18 2.42 15.89 1.28
N GLU A 19 1.10 15.88 1.46
CA GLU A 19 0.38 16.71 2.43
C GLU A 19 0.86 16.45 3.87
N ILE A 20 1.06 15.19 4.25
CA ILE A 20 1.61 14.80 5.57
C ILE A 20 3.04 15.31 5.74
N GLY A 21 3.88 15.18 4.70
CA GLY A 21 5.26 15.67 4.70
C GLY A 21 5.34 17.17 4.87
N GLU A 22 4.53 17.93 4.12
CA GLU A 22 4.45 19.39 4.21
C GLU A 22 3.99 19.85 5.60
N ALA A 23 2.95 19.22 6.15
CA ALA A 23 2.47 19.51 7.50
C ALA A 23 3.53 19.22 8.59
N ALA A 24 4.48 18.33 8.30
CA ALA A 24 5.63 18.02 9.17
C ALA A 24 6.86 18.91 8.92
N GLY A 25 6.77 19.89 8.01
CA GLY A 25 7.90 20.77 7.65
C GLY A 25 8.96 20.09 6.79
N LEU A 26 8.60 19.03 6.06
CA LEU A 26 9.45 18.34 5.11
C LEU A 26 9.09 18.76 3.68
N HIS A 27 10.09 18.88 2.82
CA HIS A 27 9.89 19.13 1.40
C HIS A 27 9.99 17.82 0.62
N TYR A 28 8.98 17.53 -0.20
CA TYR A 28 9.06 16.47 -1.19
C TYR A 28 10.13 16.82 -2.24
N ILE A 29 11.06 15.90 -2.48
CA ILE A 29 12.16 16.09 -3.43
C ILE A 29 11.95 15.24 -4.68
N ASP A 30 11.69 13.95 -4.47
CA ASP A 30 11.53 13.00 -5.56
C ASP A 30 10.78 11.77 -5.05
N GLY A 31 10.28 10.95 -5.97
CA GLY A 31 9.68 9.68 -5.63
C GLY A 31 9.33 8.88 -6.87
N PHE A 32 9.32 7.57 -6.68
CA PHE A 32 9.03 6.61 -7.72
C PHE A 32 8.14 5.52 -7.16
N GLU A 33 7.50 4.81 -8.07
CA GLU A 33 6.64 3.70 -7.70
C GLU A 33 7.31 2.37 -8.00
N THR A 34 7.11 1.43 -7.09
CA THR A 34 7.48 0.02 -7.28
C THR A 34 6.27 -0.86 -7.07
N SER A 35 6.38 -2.14 -7.39
CA SER A 35 5.35 -3.13 -7.07
C SER A 35 5.95 -4.29 -6.30
N ILE A 36 5.21 -4.81 -5.32
CA ILE A 36 5.56 -6.03 -4.60
C ILE A 36 4.46 -7.06 -4.83
N ARG A 37 4.85 -8.31 -5.05
CA ARG A 37 3.91 -9.41 -5.29
C ARG A 37 4.01 -10.46 -4.19
N PHE A 38 2.87 -10.83 -3.63
CA PHE A 38 2.77 -11.78 -2.53
C PHE A 38 1.99 -13.03 -2.96
N PRO A 39 2.57 -14.23 -2.83
CA PRO A 39 1.84 -15.47 -3.02
C PRO A 39 1.04 -15.84 -1.76
N LYS A 40 -0.15 -16.39 -1.96
CA LYS A 40 -1.01 -16.94 -0.92
C LYS A 40 -1.61 -18.26 -1.42
N LYS A 41 -1.39 -19.35 -0.69
CA LYS A 41 -2.02 -20.64 -1.02
C LYS A 41 -3.54 -20.55 -0.93
N ARG A 42 -4.24 -21.03 -1.96
CA ARG A 42 -5.72 -21.03 -2.05
C ARG A 42 -6.37 -21.75 -0.89
N GLU A 43 -5.80 -22.87 -0.45
CA GLU A 43 -6.29 -23.66 0.69
C GLU A 43 -6.37 -22.85 2.01
N THR A 44 -5.58 -21.77 2.11
CA THR A 44 -5.51 -20.89 3.29
C THR A 44 -6.08 -19.49 3.05
N ALA A 45 -6.64 -19.23 1.86
CA ALA A 45 -7.19 -17.94 1.44
C ALA A 45 -8.69 -17.87 1.75
N TRP A 46 -9.06 -18.11 3.00
CA TRP A 46 -10.47 -18.12 3.43
C TRP A 46 -11.13 -16.75 3.17
N GLY A 47 -12.32 -16.75 2.57
CA GLY A 47 -13.09 -15.54 2.24
C GLY A 47 -12.61 -14.79 0.99
N PHE A 48 -11.63 -15.32 0.24
CA PHE A 48 -11.15 -14.67 -0.98
C PHE A 48 -12.26 -14.51 -2.04
N GLU A 49 -13.01 -15.57 -2.31
CA GLU A 49 -14.12 -15.52 -3.28
C GLU A 49 -15.24 -14.55 -2.83
N ASP A 50 -15.50 -14.47 -1.52
CA ASP A 50 -16.49 -13.52 -0.97
C ASP A 50 -16.03 -12.07 -1.17
N ILE A 51 -14.73 -11.80 -1.04
CA ILE A 51 -14.14 -10.49 -1.32
C ILE A 51 -14.29 -10.15 -2.81
N LEU A 52 -13.97 -11.07 -3.71
CA LEU A 52 -14.11 -10.85 -5.16
C LEU A 52 -15.55 -10.52 -5.57
N ASN A 53 -16.54 -11.15 -4.94
CA ASN A 53 -17.95 -10.90 -5.22
C ASN A 53 -18.50 -9.62 -4.55
N ARG A 54 -17.85 -9.14 -3.49
CA ARG A 54 -18.32 -7.99 -2.70
C ARG A 54 -17.86 -6.65 -3.26
N PHE A 55 -16.65 -6.59 -3.83
CA PHE A 55 -16.06 -5.33 -4.27
C PHE A 55 -16.17 -5.13 -5.77
N ASP A 56 -16.15 -3.86 -6.18
CA ASP A 56 -16.21 -3.47 -7.58
C ASP A 56 -15.02 -4.04 -8.38
N HIS A 57 -15.26 -4.37 -9.65
CA HIS A 57 -14.25 -4.94 -10.53
C HIS A 57 -13.03 -4.02 -10.68
N ASP A 58 -13.20 -2.70 -10.71
CA ASP A 58 -12.09 -1.76 -10.83
C ASP A 58 -11.20 -1.76 -9.58
N VAL A 59 -11.79 -1.99 -8.40
CA VAL A 59 -11.04 -2.17 -7.14
C VAL A 59 -10.21 -3.44 -7.20
N ILE A 60 -10.81 -4.56 -7.66
CA ILE A 60 -10.10 -5.84 -7.80
C ILE A 60 -8.98 -5.74 -8.84
N ALA A 61 -9.24 -5.09 -9.98
CA ALA A 61 -8.26 -4.91 -11.05
C ALA A 61 -7.01 -4.14 -10.59
N GLY A 62 -7.16 -3.21 -9.64
CA GLY A 62 -6.06 -2.46 -9.04
C GLY A 62 -4.99 -3.33 -8.37
N TYR A 63 -5.33 -4.54 -7.93
CA TYR A 63 -4.41 -5.47 -7.25
C TYR A 63 -3.68 -6.44 -8.19
N ASN A 64 -3.91 -6.37 -9.51
CA ASN A 64 -3.27 -7.21 -10.54
C ASN A 64 -3.12 -8.69 -10.10
N LEU A 65 -4.27 -9.29 -9.81
CA LEU A 65 -4.37 -10.65 -9.30
C LEU A 65 -3.96 -11.66 -10.38
N LYS A 66 -3.17 -12.66 -9.99
CA LYS A 66 -2.99 -13.90 -10.78
C LYS A 66 -3.43 -15.07 -9.93
N ILE A 67 -4.40 -15.81 -10.43
CA ILE A 67 -4.95 -16.98 -9.74
C ILE A 67 -4.51 -18.23 -10.52
N THR A 68 -3.88 -19.17 -9.83
CA THR A 68 -3.55 -20.51 -10.34
C THR A 68 -4.43 -21.56 -9.64
N ASP A 69 -4.16 -22.83 -9.86
CA ASP A 69 -4.90 -23.92 -9.20
C ASP A 69 -4.63 -23.97 -7.69
N ASP A 70 -3.43 -23.57 -7.25
CA ASP A 70 -2.93 -23.71 -5.88
C ASP A 70 -2.67 -22.38 -5.17
N GLU A 71 -2.45 -21.29 -5.91
CA GLU A 71 -2.04 -20.00 -5.37
C GLU A 71 -2.83 -18.81 -5.92
N ILE A 72 -2.91 -17.77 -5.10
CA ILE A 72 -3.36 -16.43 -5.45
C ILE A 72 -2.16 -15.51 -5.27
N TRP A 73 -1.84 -14.77 -6.31
CA TRP A 73 -0.76 -13.80 -6.30
C TRP A 73 -1.31 -12.39 -6.38
N VAL A 74 -1.17 -11.64 -5.29
CA VAL A 74 -1.63 -10.26 -5.15
C VAL A 74 -0.46 -9.31 -5.39
N THR A 75 -0.66 -8.27 -6.20
CA THR A 75 0.37 -7.25 -6.46
C THR A 75 -0.08 -5.93 -5.86
N GLU A 76 0.77 -5.34 -5.03
CA GLU A 76 0.53 -4.02 -4.44
C GLU A 76 1.51 -2.99 -5.01
N ARG A 77 1.00 -1.79 -5.28
CA ARG A 77 1.81 -0.63 -5.67
C ARG A 77 2.36 0.03 -4.42
N VAL A 78 3.64 0.34 -4.42
CA VAL A 78 4.37 0.93 -3.30
C VAL A 78 4.96 2.25 -3.74
N ASN A 79 4.56 3.30 -3.03
CA ASN A 79 5.14 4.62 -3.19
C ASN A 79 6.46 4.72 -2.43
N ASN A 80 7.54 5.08 -3.13
CA ASN A 80 8.83 5.40 -2.53
C ASN A 80 9.05 6.91 -2.63
N PHE A 81 9.23 7.57 -1.48
CA PHE A 81 9.37 9.02 -1.42
C PHE A 81 10.68 9.44 -0.78
N LEU A 82 11.30 10.46 -1.35
CA LEU A 82 12.38 11.21 -0.75
C LEU A 82 11.84 12.55 -0.26
N PHE A 83 11.92 12.74 1.04
CA PHE A 83 11.66 14.01 1.70
C PHE A 83 12.95 14.59 2.26
N GLN A 84 13.08 15.91 2.24
CA GLN A 84 14.20 16.62 2.80
C GLN A 84 13.73 17.64 3.83
N LYS A 85 14.39 17.66 4.99
CA LYS A 85 14.24 18.74 5.95
C LYS A 85 14.91 20.01 5.40
N PRO A 86 14.22 21.16 5.33
CA PRO A 86 14.86 22.41 4.95
C PRO A 86 16.02 22.73 5.91
N ARG A 87 17.13 23.24 5.35
CA ARG A 87 18.23 23.72 6.18
C ARG A 87 17.78 25.03 6.82
N THR A 88 17.59 25.04 8.14
CA THR A 88 17.54 26.28 8.92
C THR A 88 18.95 26.85 8.98
N GLU A 89 19.11 28.15 8.71
CA GLU A 89 20.41 28.87 8.76
C GLU A 89 21.00 29.00 10.17
N GLU A 90 20.45 28.31 11.17
CA GLU A 90 20.96 28.31 12.54
C GLU A 90 22.03 27.22 12.71
N GLY A 91 23.29 27.58 12.41
CA GLY A 91 24.44 26.73 12.72
C GLY A 91 25.66 26.90 11.81
N ARG A 92 26.17 28.12 11.68
CA ARG A 92 27.57 28.39 11.35
C ARG A 92 28.18 29.28 12.41
#